data_AF-A0A6V7QDU5-F1
#
_entry.id   AF-A0A6V7QDU5-F1
#
_cell.length_a   1.000
_cell.length_b   1.000
_cell.length_c   1.000
_cell.angle_alpha   90.00
_cell.angle_beta   90.00
_cell.angle_gamma   90.00
#
_symmetry.space_group_name_H-M   'P 1'
#
loop_
_entity.id
_entity.type
_entity.pdbx_description
1 polymer ?
#
loop_
_entity_poly.entity_id
_entity_poly.type
_entity_poly.pdbx_seq_one_letter_code
_entity_poly.pdbx_strand_id
1 'polypeptide(L)'
;MINLFVTTVFAKGFYGTKEAGSIGLENAGQYLQKKFGGGLFPILYIWGVGLLAAGQSSTITGTYAGQFIMGGFLNLRLKKWVRSLITRSFAIVPTIIVALFFDRSDSALDTLNEWLNVLQSVQIPFALVPLLTLVSKEQVMGVFKIGTNTQIVTWMVAALLIIINGYLLLDFFSSEIRGLLLGSFVSAAIAIYASFIIYLILRGSEFATRLFSEIRKRFS
;
A
#
# COMPACT_ATOMS: atom_id res chain seq x y z
N MET A 1 10.93 7.07 -12.63
CA MET A 1 12.38 7.37 -12.65
C MET A 1 13.12 6.81 -11.44
N ILE A 2 12.83 7.20 -10.19
CA ILE A 2 13.59 6.70 -9.00
C ILE A 2 13.58 5.18 -8.90
N ASN A 3 12.40 4.55 -8.89
CA ASN A 3 12.30 3.08 -8.81
C ASN A 3 13.06 2.38 -9.96
N LEU A 4 13.04 2.96 -11.16
CA LEU A 4 13.78 2.45 -12.31
C LEU A 4 15.29 2.54 -12.12
N PHE A 5 15.79 3.66 -11.57
CA PHE A 5 17.21 3.82 -11.27
C PHE A 5 17.65 2.84 -10.19
N VAL A 6 16.88 2.71 -9.10
CA VAL A 6 17.19 1.76 -8.02
C VAL A 6 17.25 0.34 -8.57
N THR A 7 16.21 -0.12 -9.27
CA THR A 7 16.20 -1.49 -9.82
C THR A 7 17.31 -1.71 -10.84
N THR A 8 17.59 -0.74 -11.71
CA THR A 8 18.66 -0.87 -12.73
C THR A 8 20.06 -0.91 -12.09
N VAL A 9 20.33 -0.08 -11.08
CA VAL A 9 21.61 -0.06 -10.37
C VAL A 9 21.84 -1.36 -9.62
N PHE A 10 20.83 -1.88 -8.91
CA PHE A 10 20.94 -3.15 -8.20
C PHE A 10 21.01 -4.34 -9.16
N ALA A 11 20.25 -4.33 -10.26
CA ALA A 11 20.35 -5.37 -11.29
C ALA A 11 21.73 -5.37 -11.94
N LYS A 12 22.23 -4.23 -12.41
CA LYS A 12 23.57 -4.15 -13.02
C LYS A 12 24.68 -4.48 -12.01
N GLY A 13 24.49 -4.11 -10.76
CA GLY A 13 25.46 -4.30 -9.68
C GLY A 13 25.49 -5.73 -9.14
N PHE A 14 24.36 -6.43 -9.02
CA PHE A 14 24.32 -7.64 -8.18
C PHE A 14 23.55 -8.79 -8.82
N TYR A 15 22.97 -8.62 -10.02
CA TYR A 15 22.28 -9.71 -10.69
C TYR A 15 23.21 -10.91 -10.93
N GLY A 16 22.78 -12.11 -10.50
CA GLY A 16 23.53 -13.35 -10.64
C GLY A 16 24.63 -13.58 -9.59
N THR A 17 24.81 -12.69 -8.61
CA THR A 17 25.76 -12.92 -7.50
C THR A 17 25.10 -13.64 -6.32
N LYS A 18 25.89 -14.35 -5.51
CA LYS A 18 25.41 -14.99 -4.28
C LYS A 18 24.87 -13.99 -3.24
N GLU A 19 25.32 -12.74 -3.32
CA GLU A 19 24.96 -11.64 -2.42
C GLU A 19 23.59 -11.03 -2.79
N ALA A 20 23.06 -11.27 -3.99
CA ALA A 20 21.84 -10.62 -4.48
C ALA A 20 20.60 -10.86 -3.59
N GLY A 21 20.50 -12.05 -3.00
CA GLY A 21 19.38 -12.44 -2.14
C GLY A 21 19.45 -11.86 -0.72
N SER A 22 20.60 -11.34 -0.29
CA SER A 22 20.78 -10.79 1.07
C SER A 22 20.81 -9.26 1.11
N ILE A 23 20.63 -8.59 -0.03
CA ILE A 23 20.62 -7.12 -0.10
C ILE A 23 19.26 -6.60 0.37
N GLY A 24 19.27 -5.95 1.54
CA GLY A 24 18.12 -5.27 2.13
C GLY A 24 18.38 -3.78 2.35
N LEU A 25 17.38 -3.05 2.84
CA LEU A 25 17.48 -1.60 3.05
C LEU A 25 18.63 -1.20 3.99
N GLU A 26 18.93 -2.03 5.00
CA GLU A 26 19.99 -1.81 5.99
C GLU A 26 21.39 -1.87 5.36
N ASN A 27 21.67 -2.92 4.60
CA ASN A 27 23.01 -3.22 4.09
C ASN A 27 23.24 -2.72 2.65
N ALA A 28 22.17 -2.33 1.93
CA ALA A 28 22.20 -1.80 0.57
C ALA A 28 23.26 -0.71 0.37
N GLY A 29 23.34 0.26 1.29
CA GLY A 29 24.35 1.33 1.22
C GLY A 29 25.79 0.80 1.32
N GLN A 30 26.04 -0.24 2.11
CA GLN A 30 27.36 -0.86 2.26
C GLN A 30 27.75 -1.64 1.00
N TYR A 31 26.81 -2.41 0.43
CA TYR A 31 27.02 -3.12 -0.83
C TYR A 31 27.31 -2.15 -1.99
N LEU A 32 26.54 -1.06 -2.08
CA LEU A 32 26.78 -0.02 -3.08
C LEU A 32 28.14 0.65 -2.88
N GLN A 33 28.54 0.94 -1.65
CA GLN A 33 29.86 1.48 -1.34
C GLN A 33 30.99 0.51 -1.72
N LYS A 34 30.84 -0.78 -1.43
CA LYS A 34 31.84 -1.81 -1.75
C LYS A 34 32.01 -1.97 -3.27
N LYS A 35 30.92 -1.86 -4.03
CA LYS A 35 30.93 -2.11 -5.49
C LYS A 35 31.25 -0.88 -6.33
N PHE A 36 30.70 0.27 -5.98
CA PHE A 36 30.80 1.51 -6.76
C PHE A 36 31.55 2.63 -6.03
N GLY A 37 32.00 2.39 -4.80
CA GLY A 37 32.78 3.37 -4.03
C GLY A 37 34.19 3.61 -4.61
N GLY A 38 34.96 4.46 -3.93
CA GLY A 38 36.28 4.90 -4.37
C GLY A 38 36.30 6.33 -4.96
N GLY A 39 35.14 7.00 -5.02
CA GLY A 39 35.03 8.43 -5.36
C GLY A 39 35.15 9.35 -4.14
N LEU A 40 35.06 10.67 -4.40
CA LEU A 40 35.24 11.73 -3.40
C LEU A 40 34.19 11.72 -2.27
N PHE A 41 32.99 11.20 -2.54
CA PHE A 41 31.89 11.08 -1.57
C PHE A 41 31.49 9.61 -1.37
N PRO A 42 31.39 9.12 -0.12
CA PRO A 42 30.89 7.78 0.15
C PRO A 42 29.41 7.65 -0.23
N ILE A 43 29.13 6.70 -1.12
CA ILE A 43 27.78 6.32 -1.57
C ILE A 43 26.91 5.87 -0.41
N LEU A 44 27.51 5.30 0.64
CA LEU A 44 26.82 4.98 1.89
C LEU A 44 26.07 6.19 2.47
N TYR A 45 26.69 7.37 2.48
CA TYR A 45 26.06 8.58 3.00
C TYR A 45 24.96 9.08 2.06
N ILE A 46 25.14 8.97 0.75
CA ILE A 46 24.10 9.34 -0.23
C ILE A 46 22.86 8.44 -0.05
N TRP A 47 23.06 7.14 0.15
CA TRP A 47 21.99 6.19 0.47
C TRP A 47 21.29 6.57 1.78
N GLY A 48 22.06 6.83 2.85
CA GLY A 48 21.52 7.23 4.15
C GLY A 48 20.72 8.54 4.10
N VAL A 49 21.23 9.57 3.41
CA VAL A 49 20.52 10.83 3.19
C VAL A 49 19.25 10.61 2.37
N GLY A 50 19.30 9.74 1.35
CA GLY A 50 18.14 9.34 0.56
C GLY A 50 17.05 8.67 1.42
N LEU A 51 17.43 7.74 2.31
CA LEU A 51 16.52 7.10 3.26
C LEU A 51 15.90 8.12 4.22
N LEU A 52 16.69 9.04 4.76
CA LEU A 52 16.19 10.11 5.63
C LEU A 52 15.21 11.03 4.89
N ALA A 53 15.54 11.44 3.66
CA ALA A 53 14.68 12.28 2.84
C ALA A 53 13.35 11.59 2.50
N ALA A 54 13.39 10.29 2.17
CA ALA A 54 12.20 9.48 1.94
C ALA A 54 11.30 9.41 3.18
N GLY A 55 11.89 9.23 4.37
CA GLY A 55 11.16 9.23 5.64
C GLY A 55 10.48 10.56 5.98
N GLN A 56 11.14 11.69 5.68
CA GLN A 56 10.52 13.01 5.87
C GLN A 56 9.36 13.24 4.90
N SER A 57 9.52 12.90 3.63
CA SER A 57 8.46 13.01 2.62
C SER A 57 7.22 12.18 2.98
N SER A 58 7.43 10.95 3.44
CA SER A 58 6.34 10.07 3.91
C SER A 58 5.61 10.65 5.12
N THR A 59 6.33 11.22 6.10
CA THR A 59 5.69 11.86 7.27
C THR A 59 4.78 13.02 6.83
N ILE A 60 5.28 13.90 5.97
CA ILE A 60 4.52 15.08 5.53
C ILE A 60 3.23 14.62 4.83
N THR A 61 3.36 13.71 3.87
CA THR A 61 2.22 13.15 3.13
C THR A 61 1.23 12.46 4.06
N GLY A 62 1.70 11.64 5.01
CA GLY A 62 0.86 10.96 6.00
C GLY A 62 0.09 11.93 6.89
N THR A 63 0.73 13.01 7.37
CA THR A 63 0.05 14.01 8.20
C THR A 63 -0.98 14.82 7.42
N TYR A 64 -0.78 15.07 6.12
CA TYR A 64 -1.79 15.73 5.29
C TYR A 64 -2.96 14.80 4.96
N ALA A 65 -2.70 13.55 4.56
CA ALA A 65 -3.74 12.56 4.32
C ALA A 65 -4.60 12.34 5.59
N GLY A 66 -3.95 12.18 6.74
CA GLY A 66 -4.62 12.07 8.03
C GLY A 66 -5.48 13.28 8.38
N GLN A 67 -5.11 14.50 7.94
CA GLN A 67 -5.95 15.69 8.12
C GLN A 67 -7.29 15.57 7.43
N PHE A 68 -7.27 15.16 6.16
CA PHE A 68 -8.48 15.05 5.35
C PHE A 68 -9.39 13.94 5.87
N ILE A 69 -8.80 12.81 6.29
CA ILE A 69 -9.58 11.71 6.88
C ILE A 69 -10.17 12.12 8.24
N MET A 70 -9.39 12.67 9.16
CA MET A 70 -9.87 13.06 10.50
C MET A 70 -10.89 14.20 10.43
N GLY A 71 -10.68 15.19 9.57
CA GLY A 71 -11.60 16.31 9.39
C GLY A 71 -12.86 15.93 8.63
N GLY A 72 -12.76 15.04 7.65
CA GLY A 72 -13.88 14.61 6.81
C GLY A 72 -14.76 13.53 7.45
N PHE A 73 -14.15 12.46 7.97
CA PHE A 73 -14.88 11.29 8.48
C PHE A 73 -15.18 11.35 9.98
N LEU A 74 -14.26 11.88 10.79
CA LEU A 74 -14.39 11.90 12.25
C LEU A 74 -14.79 13.27 12.81
N ASN A 75 -14.83 14.31 11.96
CA ASN A 75 -15.00 15.72 12.34
C ASN A 75 -14.06 16.16 13.48
N LEU A 76 -12.87 15.58 13.57
CA LEU A 76 -11.87 15.86 14.59
C LEU A 76 -10.84 16.87 14.06
N ARG A 77 -10.84 18.08 14.64
CA ARG A 77 -9.91 19.16 14.28
C ARG A 77 -8.75 19.23 15.27
N LEU A 78 -7.72 18.40 15.06
CA LEU A 78 -6.49 18.42 15.85
C LEU A 78 -5.45 19.40 15.28
N LYS A 79 -4.63 19.99 16.15
CA LYS A 79 -3.45 20.79 15.75
C LYS A 79 -2.44 19.92 14.98
N LYS A 80 -1.76 20.49 13.98
CA LYS A 80 -0.80 19.77 13.11
C LYS A 80 0.27 18.99 13.88
N TRP A 81 0.83 19.59 14.93
CA TRP A 81 1.87 18.95 15.75
C TRP A 81 1.35 17.77 16.57
N VAL A 82 0.16 17.90 17.17
CA VAL A 82 -0.49 16.83 17.93
C VAL A 82 -0.80 15.65 17.03
N ARG A 83 -1.35 15.90 15.83
CA ARG A 83 -1.62 14.84 14.85
C ARG A 83 -0.33 14.11 14.44
N SER A 84 0.73 14.87 14.14
CA SER A 84 2.03 14.30 13.78
C SER A 84 2.61 13.43 14.89
N LEU A 85 2.55 13.88 16.14
CA LEU A 85 2.99 13.11 17.31
C LEU A 85 2.20 11.82 17.45
N ILE A 86 0.86 11.87 17.42
CA ILE A 86 0.02 10.68 17.55
C ILE A 86 0.37 9.65 16.46
N THR A 87 0.41 10.07 15.19
CA THR A 87 0.72 9.15 14.08
C THR A 87 2.13 8.60 14.16
N ARG A 88 3.11 9.38 14.63
CA ARG A 88 4.48 8.93 14.81
C ARG A 88 4.61 7.99 16.00
N SER A 89 3.92 8.23 17.10
CA SER A 89 3.89 7.33 18.25
C SER A 89 3.31 5.96 17.86
N PHE A 90 2.21 5.93 17.11
CA PHE A 90 1.64 4.67 16.62
C PHE A 90 2.56 3.89 15.67
N ALA A 91 3.44 4.57 14.92
CA ALA A 91 4.42 3.90 14.07
C ALA A 91 5.68 3.47 14.84
N ILE A 92 6.21 4.34 15.70
CA ILE A 92 7.49 4.15 16.38
C ILE A 92 7.37 3.20 17.56
N VAL A 93 6.29 3.30 18.36
CA VAL A 93 6.16 2.49 19.59
C VAL A 93 6.17 0.99 19.30
N PRO A 94 5.34 0.45 18.36
CA PRO A 94 5.40 -0.97 18.04
C PRO A 94 6.76 -1.38 17.49
N THR A 95 7.37 -0.54 16.65
CA THR A 95 8.69 -0.79 16.07
C THR A 95 9.77 -0.89 17.15
N ILE A 96 9.79 0.02 18.13
CA ILE A 96 10.73 -0.02 19.24
C ILE A 96 10.49 -1.26 20.12
N ILE A 97 9.24 -1.59 20.41
CA ILE A 97 8.90 -2.81 21.18
C ILE A 97 9.46 -4.04 20.46
N VAL A 98 9.19 -4.19 19.16
CA VAL A 98 9.72 -5.32 18.38
C VAL A 98 11.25 -5.32 18.40
N ALA A 99 11.90 -4.18 18.18
CA ALA A 99 13.36 -4.08 18.16
C ALA A 99 14.04 -4.38 19.51
N LEU A 100 13.37 -4.09 20.64
CA LEU A 100 13.92 -4.35 21.98
C LEU A 100 13.66 -5.78 22.47
N PHE A 101 12.51 -6.38 22.12
CA PHE A 101 12.15 -7.72 22.57
C PHE A 101 12.68 -8.82 21.65
N PHE A 102 12.81 -8.55 20.35
CA PHE A 102 13.33 -9.48 19.37
C PHE A 102 14.75 -9.06 18.99
N ASP A 103 15.70 -9.50 19.80
CA ASP A 103 17.13 -9.20 19.71
C ASP A 103 17.67 -9.51 18.29
N ARG A 104 17.78 -8.48 17.43
CA ARG A 104 18.29 -8.50 16.03
C ARG A 104 17.99 -9.77 15.21
N SER A 105 16.84 -10.42 15.38
CA SER A 105 16.43 -11.47 14.46
C SER A 105 15.71 -10.79 13.29
N ASP A 106 16.35 -10.75 12.11
CA ASP A 106 15.79 -10.21 10.86
C ASP A 106 14.34 -10.69 10.62
N SER A 107 14.04 -11.91 11.06
CA SER A 107 12.72 -12.54 10.97
C SER A 107 11.58 -11.73 11.60
N ALA A 108 11.78 -11.04 12.72
CA ALA A 108 10.70 -10.32 13.40
C ALA A 108 10.30 -9.03 12.66
N LEU A 109 11.27 -8.35 12.06
CA LEU A 109 11.02 -7.17 11.23
C LEU A 109 10.39 -7.57 9.89
N ASP A 110 10.80 -8.70 9.32
CA ASP A 110 10.17 -9.26 8.13
C ASP A 110 8.72 -9.64 8.40
N THR A 111 8.43 -10.32 9.51
CA THR A 111 7.04 -10.60 9.93
C THR A 111 6.24 -9.30 10.11
N LEU A 112 6.79 -8.28 10.76
CA LEU A 112 6.11 -6.98 10.88
C LEU A 112 5.80 -6.37 9.51
N ASN A 113 6.74 -6.42 8.57
CA ASN A 113 6.55 -5.93 7.21
C ASN A 113 5.46 -6.72 6.47
N GLU A 114 5.41 -8.04 6.64
CA GLU A 114 4.34 -8.87 6.07
C GLU A 114 2.97 -8.49 6.63
N TRP A 115 2.85 -8.32 7.96
CA TRP A 115 1.61 -7.84 8.58
C TRP A 115 1.19 -6.46 8.08
N LEU A 116 2.14 -5.55 7.87
CA LEU A 116 1.87 -4.22 7.28
C LEU A 116 1.36 -4.34 5.83
N ASN A 117 1.94 -5.24 5.03
CA ASN A 117 1.48 -5.50 3.67
C ASN A 117 0.06 -6.07 3.65
N VAL A 118 -0.26 -7.01 4.56
CA VAL A 118 -1.61 -7.56 4.72
C VAL A 118 -2.61 -6.46 5.08
N LEU A 119 -2.24 -5.61 6.04
CA LEU A 119 -3.06 -4.47 6.45
C LEU A 119 -3.30 -3.51 5.28
N GLN A 120 -2.28 -3.25 4.45
CA GLN A 120 -2.40 -2.42 3.25
C GLN A 120 -3.31 -3.07 2.19
N SER A 121 -3.18 -4.38 1.95
CA SER A 121 -4.03 -5.13 1.02
C SER A 121 -5.51 -5.08 1.39
N VAL A 122 -5.83 -5.09 2.70
CA VAL A 122 -7.21 -4.89 3.19
C VAL A 122 -7.71 -3.45 2.97
N GLN A 123 -6.84 -2.45 3.02
CA GLN A 123 -7.28 -1.05 2.86
C GLN A 123 -7.54 -0.65 1.41
N ILE A 124 -6.82 -1.23 0.44
CA ILE A 124 -6.87 -0.83 -0.98
C ILE A 124 -8.30 -0.88 -1.57
N PRO A 125 -9.06 -1.98 -1.46
CA PRO A 125 -10.42 -2.05 -2.03
C PRO A 125 -11.35 -1.03 -1.38
N PHE A 126 -11.21 -0.81 -0.07
CA PHE A 126 -12.03 0.14 0.70
C PHE A 126 -11.80 1.58 0.26
N ALA A 127 -10.60 1.96 -0.16
CA ALA A 127 -10.32 3.29 -0.70
C ALA A 127 -10.71 3.41 -2.19
N LEU A 128 -10.40 2.40 -3.00
CA LEU A 128 -10.60 2.45 -4.46
C LEU A 128 -12.07 2.44 -4.86
N VAL A 129 -12.88 1.53 -4.32
CA VAL A 129 -14.27 1.35 -4.77
C VAL A 129 -15.11 2.62 -4.55
N PRO A 130 -15.09 3.27 -3.37
CA PRO A 130 -15.78 4.55 -3.18
C PRO A 130 -15.24 5.65 -4.08
N LEU A 131 -13.91 5.75 -4.25
CA LEU A 131 -13.30 6.77 -5.10
C LEU A 131 -13.80 6.66 -6.56
N LEU A 132 -13.78 5.46 -7.14
CA LEU A 132 -14.26 5.24 -8.51
C LEU A 132 -15.75 5.52 -8.65
N THR A 133 -16.53 5.15 -7.64
CA THR A 133 -17.96 5.42 -7.60
C THR A 133 -18.25 6.92 -7.54
N LEU A 134 -17.49 7.68 -6.75
CA LEU A 134 -17.65 9.13 -6.61
C LEU A 134 -17.23 9.86 -7.89
N VAL A 135 -16.10 9.49 -8.48
CA VAL A 135 -15.57 10.12 -9.70
C VAL A 135 -16.44 9.83 -10.93
N SER A 136 -17.19 8.73 -10.91
CA SER A 136 -18.14 8.36 -11.97
C SER A 136 -19.53 9.00 -11.79
N LYS A 137 -19.83 9.64 -10.66
CA LYS A 137 -21.14 10.23 -10.37
C LYS A 137 -21.22 11.69 -10.81
N GLU A 138 -22.18 11.97 -11.69
CA GLU A 138 -22.46 13.33 -12.18
C GLU A 138 -22.93 14.26 -11.07
N GLN A 139 -23.67 13.74 -10.08
CA GLN A 139 -24.10 14.52 -8.91
C GLN A 139 -22.94 15.07 -8.07
N VAL A 140 -21.77 14.41 -8.09
CA VAL A 140 -20.60 14.79 -7.30
C VAL A 140 -19.59 15.57 -8.13
N MET A 141 -19.30 15.10 -9.34
CA MET A 141 -18.26 15.67 -10.21
C MET A 141 -18.78 16.72 -11.19
N GLY A 142 -20.11 16.80 -11.40
CA GLY A 142 -20.73 17.68 -12.39
C GLY A 142 -20.13 17.48 -13.78
N VAL A 143 -19.67 18.59 -14.38
CA VAL A 143 -19.07 18.63 -15.72
C VAL A 143 -17.73 17.86 -15.79
N PHE A 144 -17.08 17.59 -14.66
CA PHE A 144 -15.79 16.88 -14.58
C PHE A 144 -15.93 15.36 -14.39
N LYS A 145 -17.12 14.79 -14.64
CA LYS A 145 -17.34 13.34 -14.62
C LYS A 145 -16.43 12.64 -15.63
N ILE A 146 -15.86 11.50 -15.24
CA ILE A 146 -15.02 10.71 -16.14
C ILE A 146 -15.84 10.11 -17.29
N GLY A 147 -15.25 10.08 -18.49
CA GLY A 147 -15.83 9.44 -19.65
C GLY A 147 -15.90 7.92 -19.51
N THR A 148 -16.82 7.29 -20.23
CA THR A 148 -17.09 5.85 -20.15
C THR A 148 -15.85 5.00 -20.41
N ASN A 149 -14.98 5.40 -21.34
CA ASN A 149 -13.73 4.68 -21.63
C ASN A 149 -12.76 4.71 -20.43
N THR A 150 -12.55 5.88 -19.84
CA THR A 150 -11.70 6.04 -18.65
C THR A 150 -12.28 5.28 -17.45
N GLN A 151 -13.60 5.26 -17.32
CA GLN A 151 -14.29 4.49 -16.29
C GLN A 151 -14.01 2.99 -16.43
N ILE A 152 -14.15 2.42 -17.63
CA ILE A 152 -13.85 0.99 -17.88
C ILE A 152 -12.40 0.66 -17.54
N VAL A 153 -11.45 1.49 -18.04
CA VAL A 153 -10.02 1.27 -17.79
C VAL A 153 -9.72 1.31 -16.30
N THR A 154 -10.28 2.28 -15.57
CA THR A 154 -9.98 2.44 -14.14
C THR A 154 -10.62 1.33 -13.29
N TRP A 155 -11.81 0.86 -13.65
CA TRP A 155 -12.42 -0.31 -13.03
C TRP A 155 -11.67 -1.61 -13.34
N MET A 156 -11.12 -1.77 -14.54
CA MET A 156 -10.26 -2.91 -14.89
C MET A 156 -8.98 -2.91 -14.05
N VAL A 157 -8.32 -1.76 -13.92
CA VAL A 157 -7.11 -1.63 -13.07
C VAL A 157 -7.44 -1.90 -11.60
N ALA A 158 -8.57 -1.37 -11.09
CA ALA A 158 -9.00 -1.63 -9.72
C ALA A 158 -9.30 -3.12 -9.49
N ALA A 159 -9.99 -3.78 -10.42
CA ALA A 159 -10.25 -5.22 -10.34
C ALA A 159 -8.94 -6.02 -10.28
N LEU A 160 -7.97 -5.69 -11.13
CA LEU A 160 -6.65 -6.32 -11.11
C LEU A 160 -5.94 -6.15 -9.76
N LEU A 161 -5.93 -4.93 -9.22
CA LEU A 161 -5.31 -4.65 -7.91
C LEU A 161 -6.00 -5.40 -6.78
N ILE A 162 -7.33 -5.47 -6.78
CA ILE A 162 -8.12 -6.18 -5.76
C ILE A 162 -7.82 -7.69 -5.83
N ILE A 163 -7.72 -8.27 -7.03
CA ILE A 163 -7.39 -9.69 -7.23
C ILE A 163 -5.97 -9.99 -6.72
N ILE A 164 -4.97 -9.19 -7.10
CA ILE A 164 -3.58 -9.40 -6.69
C ILE A 164 -3.44 -9.30 -5.16
N ASN A 165 -4.02 -8.26 -4.55
CA ASN A 165 -3.98 -8.08 -3.09
C ASN A 165 -4.78 -9.17 -2.36
N GLY A 166 -5.88 -9.62 -2.95
CA GLY A 166 -6.67 -10.75 -2.44
C GLY A 166 -5.86 -12.04 -2.43
N TYR A 167 -5.11 -12.32 -3.50
CA TYR A 167 -4.21 -13.48 -3.57
C TYR A 167 -3.13 -13.42 -2.50
N LEU A 168 -2.45 -12.27 -2.34
CA LEU A 168 -1.39 -12.10 -1.33
C LEU A 168 -1.92 -12.28 0.09
N LEU A 169 -3.13 -11.80 0.35
CA LEU A 169 -3.81 -12.00 1.62
C LEU A 169 -4.12 -13.48 1.88
N LEU A 170 -4.63 -14.21 0.89
CA LEU A 170 -4.91 -15.65 1.02
C LEU A 170 -3.64 -16.47 1.22
N ASP A 171 -2.56 -16.13 0.51
CA ASP A 171 -1.26 -16.79 0.64
C ASP A 171 -0.70 -16.63 2.07
N PHE A 172 -0.70 -15.40 2.59
CA PHE A 172 -0.26 -15.11 3.95
C PHE A 172 -1.08 -15.84 5.02
N PHE A 173 -2.41 -15.85 4.91
CA PHE A 173 -3.24 -16.56 5.89
C PHE A 173 -3.09 -18.09 5.78
N SER A 174 -2.81 -18.62 4.60
CA SER A 174 -2.55 -20.05 4.44
C SER A 174 -1.23 -20.49 5.05
N SER A 175 -0.22 -19.62 5.12
CA SER A 175 1.09 -19.94 5.71
C SER A 175 1.12 -19.79 7.23
N GLU A 176 0.41 -18.80 7.77
CA GLU A 176 0.43 -18.45 9.20
C GLU A 176 -0.53 -19.30 10.05
N ILE A 177 -1.66 -19.74 9.49
CA ILE A 177 -2.68 -20.44 10.29
C ILE A 177 -2.44 -21.95 10.36
N ARG A 178 -1.82 -22.41 11.46
CA ARG A 178 -1.60 -23.84 11.74
C ARG A 178 -2.66 -24.51 12.64
N GLY A 179 -3.77 -23.84 12.97
CA GLY A 179 -4.81 -24.36 13.89
C GLY A 179 -6.23 -24.41 13.29
N LEU A 180 -6.96 -25.51 13.51
CA LEU A 180 -8.30 -25.73 12.94
C LEU A 180 -9.35 -24.69 13.39
N LEU A 181 -9.36 -24.34 14.68
CA LEU A 181 -10.30 -23.36 15.25
C LEU A 181 -9.98 -21.92 14.80
N LEU A 182 -8.70 -21.54 14.85
CA LEU A 182 -8.22 -20.25 14.37
C LEU A 182 -8.43 -20.10 12.85
N GLY A 183 -8.21 -21.18 12.09
CA GLY A 183 -8.47 -21.25 10.66
C GLY A 183 -9.93 -21.02 10.31
N SER A 184 -10.85 -21.65 11.04
CA SER A 184 -12.28 -21.44 10.83
C SER A 184 -12.71 -20.00 11.13
N PHE A 185 -12.21 -19.39 12.21
CA PHE A 185 -12.52 -18.00 12.55
C PHE A 185 -11.96 -17.00 11.52
N VAL A 186 -10.69 -17.14 11.14
CA VAL A 186 -10.05 -16.25 10.19
C VAL A 186 -10.63 -16.43 8.78
N SER A 187 -10.92 -17.67 8.36
CA SER A 187 -11.60 -17.95 7.10
C SER A 187 -12.99 -17.31 7.06
N ALA A 188 -13.76 -17.38 8.14
CA ALA A 188 -15.05 -16.70 8.25
C ALA A 188 -14.89 -15.17 8.15
N ALA A 189 -13.89 -14.59 8.82
CA ALA A 189 -13.60 -13.16 8.74
C ALA A 189 -13.22 -12.71 7.31
N ILE A 190 -12.39 -13.50 6.60
CA ILE A 190 -12.02 -13.26 5.21
C ILE A 190 -13.24 -13.38 4.30
N ALA A 191 -14.11 -14.37 4.51
CA ALA A 191 -15.33 -14.55 3.72
C ALA A 191 -16.31 -13.39 3.91
N ILE A 192 -16.47 -12.90 5.14
CA ILE A 192 -17.26 -11.69 5.46
C ILE A 192 -16.66 -10.47 4.75
N TYR A 193 -15.34 -10.30 4.84
CA TYR A 193 -14.65 -9.19 4.19
C TYR A 193 -14.77 -9.24 2.67
N ALA A 194 -14.56 -10.41 2.05
CA ALA A 194 -14.74 -10.62 0.61
C ALA A 194 -16.19 -10.33 0.19
N SER A 195 -17.17 -10.79 0.97
CA SER A 195 -18.59 -10.52 0.73
C SER A 195 -18.89 -9.02 0.80
N PHE A 196 -18.29 -8.30 1.75
CA PHE A 196 -18.40 -6.85 1.86
C PHE A 196 -17.77 -6.12 0.67
N ILE A 197 -16.60 -6.56 0.19
CA ILE A 197 -15.97 -6.00 -1.01
C ILE A 197 -16.81 -6.29 -2.26
N ILE A 198 -17.33 -7.51 -2.42
CA ILE A 198 -18.23 -7.85 -3.52
C ILE A 198 -19.48 -6.98 -3.46
N TYR A 199 -20.07 -6.79 -2.27
CA TYR A 199 -21.20 -5.88 -2.08
C TYR A 199 -20.88 -4.44 -2.51
N LEU A 200 -19.71 -3.91 -2.11
CA LEU A 200 -19.26 -2.57 -2.51
C LEU A 200 -19.05 -2.47 -4.03
N ILE A 201 -18.45 -3.49 -4.65
CA ILE A 201 -18.22 -3.54 -6.09
C ILE A 201 -19.56 -3.60 -6.82
N LEU A 202 -20.48 -4.49 -6.44
CA LEU A 202 -21.79 -4.64 -7.07
C LEU A 202 -22.61 -3.35 -7.01
N ARG A 203 -22.59 -2.66 -5.87
CA ARG A 203 -23.28 -1.38 -5.70
C ARG A 203 -22.61 -0.25 -6.49
N GLY A 204 -21.29 -0.28 -6.64
CA GLY A 204 -20.53 0.65 -7.50
C GLY A 204 -20.70 0.34 -8.99
N SER A 205 -20.82 -0.94 -9.36
CA SER A 205 -20.90 -1.42 -10.74
C SER A 205 -22.31 -1.35 -11.30
N GLU A 206 -23.38 -1.53 -10.50
CA GLU A 206 -24.77 -1.37 -10.96
C GLU A 206 -24.98 -0.02 -11.67
N PHE A 207 -24.29 1.02 -11.21
CA PHE A 207 -24.28 2.34 -11.85
C PHE A 207 -23.53 2.34 -13.20
N ALA A 208 -22.37 1.68 -13.26
CA ALA A 208 -21.59 1.53 -14.50
C ALA A 208 -22.35 0.69 -15.55
N THR A 209 -23.01 -0.38 -15.13
CA THR A 209 -23.79 -1.29 -15.99
C THR A 209 -25.07 -0.62 -16.49
N ARG A 210 -25.77 0.16 -15.65
CA ARG A 210 -26.94 0.96 -16.09
C ARG A 210 -26.54 2.01 -17.14
N LEU A 211 -25.42 2.71 -16.95
CA LEU A 211 -24.89 3.68 -17.93
C LEU A 211 -24.48 3.01 -19.25
N PHE A 212 -23.85 1.84 -19.19
CA PHE A 212 -23.48 1.08 -20.38
C PHE A 212 -24.71 0.59 -21.16
N SER A 213 -25.79 0.23 -20.46
CA SER A 213 -27.08 -0.14 -21.07
C SER A 213 -27.79 1.05 -21.73
N GLU A 214 -27.71 2.23 -21.13
CA GLU A 214 -28.24 3.49 -21.66
C GLU A 214 -27.49 3.95 -22.93
N ILE A 215 -26.16 3.87 -22.92
CA ILE A 215 -25.33 4.21 -24.09
C ILE A 215 -25.59 3.23 -25.24
N ARG A 216 -25.71 1.93 -24.95
CA ARG A 216 -26.02 0.91 -25.96
C ARG A 216 -27.42 1.10 -26.57
N LYS A 217 -28.39 1.62 -25.81
CA LYS A 217 -29.72 1.98 -26.32
C LYS A 217 -29.73 3.25 -27.16
N ARG A 218 -28.78 4.17 -26.95
CA ARG A 218 -28.69 5.44 -27.70
C ARG A 218 -27.98 5.32 -29.05
N PHE A 219 -27.28 4.20 -29.27
CA PHE A 219 -26.55 3.86 -30.50
C PHE A 219 -27.17 2.67 -31.26
N SER A 220 -28.36 2.20 -30.84
CA SER A 220 -29.21 1.26 -31.58
C SER A 220 -30.48 1.98 -32.02
#